data_AF-A0A564SN41-F1
#
_entry.id   AF-A0A564SN41-F1
#
_cell.length_a   1.000
_cell.length_b   1.000
_cell.length_c   1.000
_cell.angle_alpha   90.00
_cell.angle_beta   90.00
_cell.angle_gamma   90.00
#
_symmetry.space_group_name_H-M   'P 1'
#
loop_
_entity.id
_entity.type
_entity.pdbx_description
1 polymer ?
#
loop_
_entity_poly.entity_id
_entity_poly.type
_entity_poly.pdbx_seq_one_letter_code
_entity_poly.pdbx_strand_id
1 'polypeptide(L)'
;MPSKTEEYLALARRTANGMTRYWESWTDYLTTASRLYKYPFADQLMIYAQRPDATACADFDIWNNRMNRYVRRGAKGIALLGESSGFPRLHYVSLLDAPVPEQMEYASLAETSSYLMQVLNDPESTTG
;
A
#
# COMPACT_ATOMS: atom_id res chain seq x y z
N MET A 1 -8.34 5.09 -27.24
CA MET A 1 -8.40 5.43 -25.80
C MET A 1 -7.44 4.52 -25.08
N PRO A 2 -6.61 5.03 -24.14
CA PRO A 2 -5.69 4.18 -23.41
C PRO A 2 -6.45 3.12 -22.60
N SER A 3 -5.86 1.95 -22.43
CA SER A 3 -6.45 0.91 -21.58
C SER A 3 -6.42 1.36 -20.12
N LYS A 4 -7.32 0.84 -19.28
CA LYS A 4 -7.32 1.14 -17.84
C LYS A 4 -5.96 0.81 -17.21
N THR A 5 -5.30 -0.26 -17.64
CA THR A 5 -3.95 -0.61 -17.20
C THR A 5 -2.93 0.47 -17.57
N GLU A 6 -2.97 1.00 -18.79
CA GLU A 6 -2.10 2.10 -19.22
C GLU A 6 -2.33 3.37 -18.41
N GLU A 7 -3.57 3.68 -18.06
CA GLU A 7 -3.91 4.82 -17.19
C GLU A 7 -3.27 4.68 -15.80
N TYR A 8 -3.38 3.51 -15.17
CA TYR A 8 -2.77 3.25 -13.86
C TYR A 8 -1.25 3.16 -13.92
N LEU A 9 -0.66 2.66 -15.02
CA LEU A 9 0.79 2.74 -15.24
C LEU A 9 1.27 4.19 -15.34
N ALA A 10 0.52 5.03 -16.05
CA ALA A 10 0.82 6.47 -16.12
C ALA A 10 0.68 7.16 -14.76
N LEU A 11 -0.30 6.75 -13.94
CA LEU A 11 -0.46 7.21 -12.56
C LEU A 11 0.73 6.81 -11.69
N ALA A 12 1.15 5.54 -11.74
CA ALA A 12 2.31 5.04 -11.01
C ALA A 12 3.57 5.86 -11.35
N ARG A 13 3.82 6.08 -12.64
CA ARG A 13 4.98 6.84 -13.11
C ARG A 13 4.96 8.30 -12.66
N ARG A 14 3.79 8.97 -12.73
CA ARG A 14 3.65 10.35 -12.22
C ARG A 14 3.88 10.42 -10.72
N THR A 15 3.34 9.47 -9.96
CA THR A 15 3.47 9.42 -8.51
C THR A 15 4.91 9.18 -8.09
N ALA A 16 5.60 8.23 -8.72
CA ALA A 16 7.00 7.94 -8.45
C ALA A 16 7.90 9.16 -8.71
N ASN A 17 7.66 9.89 -9.81
CA ASN A 17 8.40 11.12 -10.11
C ASN A 17 8.04 12.26 -9.15
N GLY A 18 6.80 12.32 -8.66
CA GLY A 18 6.34 13.34 -7.74
C GLY A 18 6.91 13.15 -6.33
N MET A 19 6.88 11.93 -5.82
CA MET A 19 7.32 11.63 -4.44
C MET A 19 8.82 11.83 -4.24
N THR A 20 9.63 11.67 -5.28
CA THR A 20 11.10 11.83 -5.19
C THR A 20 11.56 13.28 -5.42
N ARG A 21 10.65 14.19 -5.76
CA ARG A 21 11.00 15.57 -6.14
C ARG A 21 11.30 16.48 -4.95
N TYR A 22 10.60 16.26 -3.84
CA TYR A 22 10.71 17.05 -2.62
C TYR A 22 10.73 16.12 -1.41
N TRP A 23 11.42 16.52 -0.35
CA TRP A 23 11.55 15.67 0.84
C TRP A 23 10.19 15.50 1.54
N GLU A 24 9.32 16.50 1.51
CA GLU A 24 7.97 16.43 2.08
C GLU A 24 7.15 15.34 1.38
N SER A 25 7.16 15.32 0.05
CA SER A 25 6.45 14.32 -0.75
C SER A 25 7.02 12.91 -0.55
N TRP A 26 8.32 12.82 -0.27
CA TRP A 26 8.97 11.56 0.08
C TRP A 26 8.53 11.10 1.48
N THR A 27 8.50 12.00 2.46
CA THR A 27 8.04 11.71 3.83
C THR A 27 6.57 11.32 3.88
N ASP A 28 5.71 11.95 3.08
CA ASP A 28 4.29 11.58 2.96
C ASP A 28 4.12 10.16 2.40
N TYR A 29 4.89 9.82 1.37
CA TYR A 29 4.95 8.46 0.84
C TYR A 29 5.42 7.46 1.91
N LEU A 30 6.52 7.76 2.61
CA LEU A 30 7.06 6.88 3.66
C LEU A 30 6.08 6.66 4.81
N THR A 31 5.29 7.69 5.18
CA THR A 31 4.24 7.58 6.20
C THR A 31 3.14 6.60 5.76
N THR A 32 2.80 6.59 4.48
CA THR A 32 1.84 5.63 3.92
C THR A 32 2.46 4.23 3.83
N ALA A 33 3.69 4.12 3.33
CA ALA A 33 4.42 2.88 3.17
C ALA A 33 4.68 2.18 4.51
N SER A 34 4.93 2.91 5.59
CA SER A 34 5.15 2.33 6.93
C SER A 34 3.92 1.60 7.44
N ARG A 35 2.71 2.11 7.19
CA ARG A 35 1.45 1.43 7.56
C ARG A 35 1.23 0.16 6.74
N LEU A 36 1.74 0.13 5.51
CA LEU A 36 1.51 -0.90 4.51
C LEU A 36 2.76 -1.74 4.24
N TYR A 37 3.61 -1.91 5.26
CA TYR A 37 4.94 -2.54 5.13
C TYR A 37 4.93 -3.99 4.62
N LYS A 38 3.78 -4.69 4.73
CA LYS A 38 3.61 -6.05 4.20
C LYS A 38 3.36 -6.10 2.69
N TYR A 39 3.04 -4.96 2.08
CA TYR A 39 2.87 -4.83 0.63
C TYR A 39 4.21 -4.58 -0.07
N PRO A 40 4.41 -5.10 -1.29
CA PRO A 40 5.57 -4.74 -2.09
C PRO A 40 5.52 -3.27 -2.50
N PHE A 41 6.69 -2.72 -2.85
CA PHE A 41 6.85 -1.30 -3.21
C PHE A 41 5.83 -0.81 -4.26
N ALA A 42 5.62 -1.59 -5.33
CA ALA A 42 4.68 -1.21 -6.39
C ALA A 42 3.25 -1.03 -5.87
N ASP A 43 2.82 -1.91 -4.96
CA ASP A 43 1.49 -1.84 -4.36
C ASP A 43 1.40 -0.67 -3.35
N GLN A 44 2.42 -0.47 -2.53
CA GLN A 44 2.51 0.68 -1.63
C GLN A 44 2.41 2.00 -2.40
N LEU A 45 3.13 2.11 -3.52
CA LEU A 45 3.09 3.27 -4.42
C LEU A 45 1.67 3.48 -4.98
N MET A 46 1.01 2.42 -5.43
CA MET A 46 -0.34 2.51 -5.98
C MET A 46 -1.40 2.85 -4.93
N ILE A 47 -1.24 2.37 -3.70
CA ILE A 47 -2.09 2.75 -2.57
C ILE A 47 -1.88 4.22 -2.25
N TYR A 48 -0.64 4.68 -2.11
CA TYR A 48 -0.32 6.10 -1.89
C TYR A 48 -0.89 7.00 -2.99
N ALA A 49 -0.75 6.61 -4.26
CA ALA A 49 -1.24 7.38 -5.41
C ALA A 49 -2.77 7.59 -5.42
N GLN A 50 -3.52 6.65 -4.84
CA GLN A 50 -4.99 6.65 -4.90
C GLN A 50 -5.66 7.06 -3.59
N ARG A 51 -5.03 6.70 -2.46
CA ARG A 51 -5.58 6.91 -1.12
C ARG A 51 -4.44 6.96 -0.08
N PRO A 52 -3.73 8.10 0.05
CA PRO A 52 -2.58 8.24 0.94
C PRO A 52 -2.96 8.18 2.45
N ASP A 53 -4.24 8.38 2.77
CA ASP A 53 -4.80 8.19 4.11
C ASP A 53 -5.11 6.71 4.42
N ALA A 54 -4.81 5.76 3.52
CA ALA A 54 -4.99 4.34 3.74
C ALA A 54 -4.22 3.85 4.98
N THR A 55 -4.96 3.26 5.93
CA THR A 55 -4.40 2.68 7.17
C THR A 55 -4.40 1.15 7.16
N ALA A 56 -5.36 0.53 6.45
CA ALA A 56 -5.39 -0.92 6.28
C ALA A 56 -6.06 -1.31 4.95
N CYS A 57 -5.30 -2.01 4.10
CA CYS A 57 -5.77 -2.58 2.84
C CYS A 57 -5.83 -4.11 2.96
N ALA A 58 -6.83 -4.72 2.34
CA ALA A 58 -6.89 -6.17 2.18
C ALA A 58 -7.88 -6.54 1.06
N ASP A 59 -7.78 -7.76 0.55
CA ASP A 59 -8.79 -8.34 -0.33
C ASP A 59 -10.14 -8.46 0.38
N PHE A 60 -11.22 -8.42 -0.40
CA PHE A 60 -12.59 -8.51 0.11
C PHE A 60 -12.80 -9.75 0.99
N ASP A 61 -12.27 -10.90 0.56
CA ASP A 61 -12.39 -12.17 1.29
C ASP A 61 -11.64 -12.16 2.62
N ILE A 62 -10.52 -11.44 2.72
CA ILE A 62 -9.76 -11.31 3.97
C ILE A 62 -10.60 -10.53 4.99
N TRP A 63 -11.22 -9.42 4.56
CA TRP A 63 -12.10 -8.65 5.44
C TRP A 63 -13.27 -9.49 5.95
N ASN A 64 -13.99 -10.13 5.03
CA ASN A 64 -15.23 -10.82 5.35
C ASN A 64 -14.99 -12.13 6.13
N ASN A 65 -14.06 -12.96 5.66
CA ASN A 65 -13.92 -14.34 6.15
C ASN A 65 -12.90 -14.46 7.29
N ARG A 66 -11.87 -13.61 7.33
CA ARG A 66 -10.79 -13.70 8.33
C ARG A 66 -10.93 -12.66 9.43
N MET A 67 -11.37 -11.45 9.11
CA MET A 67 -11.46 -10.35 10.07
C MET A 67 -12.89 -10.10 10.56
N ASN A 68 -13.88 -10.84 10.05
CA ASN A 68 -15.31 -10.67 10.35
C ASN A 68 -15.75 -9.19 10.21
N ARG A 69 -15.22 -8.52 9.18
CA ARG A 69 -15.42 -7.11 8.88
C ARG A 69 -16.01 -6.98 7.48
N TYR A 70 -17.04 -6.13 7.35
CA TYR A 70 -17.76 -5.98 6.09
C TYR A 70 -17.33 -4.73 5.34
N VAL A 71 -16.90 -4.90 4.10
CA VAL A 71 -16.68 -3.78 3.16
C VAL A 71 -18.05 -3.26 2.71
N ARG A 72 -18.26 -1.94 2.80
CA ARG A 72 -19.54 -1.32 2.43
C ARG A 72 -19.81 -1.49 0.94
N ARG A 73 -21.08 -1.75 0.59
CA ARG A 73 -21.50 -1.79 -0.82
C ARG A 73 -21.23 -0.42 -1.46
N GLY A 74 -20.50 -0.43 -2.57
CA GLY A 74 -20.11 0.80 -3.29
C GLY A 74 -18.77 1.40 -2.84
N ALA A 75 -18.06 0.78 -1.89
CA ALA A 75 -16.69 1.18 -1.57
C ALA A 75 -15.80 1.10 -2.82
N LYS A 76 -15.05 2.17 -3.07
CA LYS A 76 -14.12 2.24 -4.20
C LYS A 76 -12.84 1.49 -3.84
N GLY A 77 -12.59 0.37 -4.52
CA GLY A 77 -11.33 -0.37 -4.38
C GLY A 77 -10.14 0.42 -4.91
N ILE A 78 -8.96 0.14 -4.37
CA ILE A 78 -7.67 0.66 -4.82
C ILE A 78 -7.12 -0.30 -5.86
N ALA A 79 -6.79 0.19 -7.05
CA ALA A 79 -6.23 -0.62 -8.11
C ALA A 79 -4.72 -0.85 -7.88
N LEU A 80 -4.30 -2.10 -7.83
CA LEU A 80 -2.90 -2.51 -7.73
C LEU A 80 -2.42 -3.07 -9.06
N LEU A 81 -1.13 -2.85 -9.34
CA LEU A 81 -0.47 -3.33 -10.56
C LEU A 81 0.21 -4.66 -10.24
N GLY A 82 -0.41 -5.76 -10.65
CA GLY A 82 0.18 -7.09 -10.55
C GLY A 82 0.78 -7.53 -11.89
N GLU A 83 1.63 -8.54 -11.83
CA GLU A 83 2.11 -9.25 -13.01
C GLU A 83 1.48 -10.64 -13.05
N SER A 84 0.87 -10.98 -14.18
CA SER A 84 0.32 -12.32 -14.40
C SER A 84 0.76 -12.79 -15.78
N SER A 85 1.60 -13.82 -15.80
CA SER A 85 2.14 -14.42 -17.03
C SER A 85 2.90 -13.42 -17.92
N GLY A 86 3.63 -12.47 -17.32
CA GLY A 86 4.42 -11.46 -18.04
C GLY A 86 3.61 -10.27 -18.57
N PHE A 87 2.32 -10.20 -18.27
CA PHE A 87 1.47 -9.06 -18.64
C PHE A 87 0.99 -8.31 -17.39
N PRO A 88 1.02 -6.96 -17.40
CA PRO A 88 0.50 -6.17 -16.31
C PRO A 88 -1.02 -6.34 -16.22
N ARG A 89 -1.51 -6.70 -15.03
CA ARG A 89 -2.94 -6.81 -14.72
C ARG A 89 -3.30 -5.97 -13.51
N LEU A 90 -4.53 -5.47 -13.53
CA LEU A 90 -5.09 -4.78 -12.38
C LEU A 90 -5.80 -5.78 -11.48
N HIS A 91 -5.47 -5.74 -10.19
CA HIS A 91 -6.26 -6.34 -9.12
C HIS A 91 -6.68 -5.23 -8.14
N TYR A 92 -7.63 -5.51 -7.26
CA TYR A 92 -8.21 -4.48 -6.41
C TYR A 92 -8.24 -4.91 -4.95
N VAL A 93 -7.70 -4.05 -4.09
CA VAL A 93 -7.82 -4.19 -2.64
C VAL A 93 -8.86 -3.23 -2.11
N SER A 94 -9.54 -3.61 -1.03
CA SER A 94 -10.51 -2.79 -0.36
C SER A 94 -9.91 -2.19 0.90
N LEU A 95 -10.25 -0.93 1.15
CA LEU A 95 -10.06 -0.34 2.46
C LEU A 95 -11.22 -0.74 3.35
N LEU A 96 -10.91 -0.86 4.64
CA LEU A 96 -11.95 -0.82 5.63
C LEU A 96 -12.40 0.63 5.80
N ASP A 97 -13.59 0.98 5.31
CA ASP A 97 -14.20 2.30 5.55
C ASP A 97 -14.72 2.48 7.00
N ALA A 98 -14.38 1.56 7.91
CA ALA A 98 -14.59 1.73 9.34
C ALA A 98 -13.31 2.27 9.97
N PRO A 99 -13.40 3.21 10.94
CA PRO A 99 -12.22 3.73 11.63
C PRO A 99 -11.39 2.56 12.15
N VAL A 100 -10.09 2.59 11.84
CA VAL A 100 -9.14 1.63 12.43
C VAL A 100 -9.15 1.89 13.94
N PRO A 101 -9.38 0.86 14.78
CA PRO A 101 -9.30 1.05 16.23
C PRO A 101 -7.92 1.60 16.56
N GLU A 102 -7.88 2.65 17.37
CA GLU A 102 -6.65 3.35 17.74
C GLU A 102 -5.56 2.38 18.25
N GLN A 103 -5.94 1.29 18.92
CA GLN A 103 -5.00 0.25 19.37
C GLN A 103 -4.22 -0.44 18.24
N MET A 104 -4.81 -0.52 17.04
CA MET A 104 -4.21 -1.20 15.88
C MET A 104 -3.25 -0.29 15.10
N GLU A 105 -3.43 1.04 15.17
CA GLU A 105 -2.45 1.99 14.62
C GLU A 105 -1.10 1.87 15.34
N TYR A 106 -1.11 1.84 16.68
CA TYR A 106 0.10 1.68 17.49
C TYR A 106 0.72 0.28 17.35
N ALA A 107 -0.10 -0.77 17.22
CA ALA A 107 0.38 -2.13 17.01
C ALA A 107 1.09 -2.28 15.65
N SER A 108 0.52 -1.72 14.58
CA SER A 108 1.16 -1.67 13.26
C SER A 108 2.50 -0.95 13.35
N LEU A 109 2.55 0.24 13.92
CA LEU A 109 3.80 1.02 14.02
C LEU A 109 4.88 0.30 14.84
N ALA A 110 4.49 -0.41 15.91
CA ALA A 110 5.40 -1.21 16.71
C ALA A 110 5.92 -2.45 15.97
N GLU A 111 5.05 -3.15 15.23
CA GLU A 111 5.42 -4.26 14.37
C GLU A 111 6.34 -3.81 13.23
N THR A 112 6.02 -2.69 12.56
CA THR A 112 6.85 -2.10 11.50
C THR A 112 8.19 -1.64 12.04
N SER A 113 8.22 -0.98 13.21
CA SER A 113 9.46 -0.57 13.85
C SER A 113 10.30 -1.79 14.25
N SER A 114 9.68 -2.84 14.79
CA SER A 114 10.39 -4.08 15.13
C SER A 114 10.98 -4.76 13.89
N TYR A 115 10.22 -4.81 12.80
CA TYR A 115 10.69 -5.36 11.53
C TYR A 115 11.81 -4.52 10.91
N LEU A 116 11.69 -3.19 10.89
CA LEU A 116 12.75 -2.29 10.44
C LEU A 116 14.01 -2.43 11.29
N MET A 117 13.87 -2.54 12.61
CA MET A 117 15.01 -2.74 13.52
C MET A 117 15.65 -4.13 13.34
N GLN A 118 14.90 -5.15 12.94
CA GLN A 118 15.45 -6.44 12.53
C GLN A 118 16.27 -6.31 11.25
N VAL A 119 15.71 -5.67 10.21
CA VAL A 119 16.39 -5.48 8.92
C VAL A 119 17.65 -4.62 9.09
N LEU A 120 17.58 -3.54 9.86
CA LEU A 120 18.73 -2.63 10.08
C LEU A 120 19.83 -3.25 10.95
N ASN A 121 19.50 -4.21 11.81
CA ASN A 121 20.49 -4.94 12.62
C ASN A 121 21.05 -6.18 11.91
N ASP A 122 20.59 -6.48 10.68
CA ASP A 122 21.10 -7.61 9.91
C ASP A 122 22.37 -7.17 9.15
N PRO A 123 23.58 -7.64 9.55
CA PRO A 123 24.84 -7.15 9.00
C PRO A 123 25.03 -7.47 7.51
N GLU A 124 24.30 -8.45 6.98
CA GLU A 124 24.29 -8.79 5.56
C GLU A 124 23.48 -7.81 4.70
N SER A 125 22.60 -6.98 5.29
CA SER A 125 21.77 -6.01 4.56
C SER A 125 22.51 -4.73 4.16
N THR A 126 23.62 -4.41 4.85
CA THR A 126 24.45 -3.21 4.61
C THR A 126 25.58 -3.44 3.61
N THR A 127 25.83 -4.67 3.17
CA THR A 127 26.79 -4.97 2.10
C THR A 127 26.09 -5.02 0.74
N GLY A 128 25.98 -3.85 0.11
CA GLY A 128 25.63 -3.66 -1.30
C GLY A 128 26.47 -2.54 -1.89
#